data_AF-A0A5C1DKZ4-F1
#
_entry.id   AF-A0A5C1DKZ4-F1
#
_cell.length_a   1.000
_cell.length_b   1.000
_cell.length_c   1.000
_cell.angle_alpha   90.00
_cell.angle_beta   90.00
_cell.angle_gamma   90.00
#
_symmetry.space_group_name_H-M   'P 1'
#
loop_
_entity.id
_entity.type
_entity.pdbx_description
1 polymer ?
#
loop_
_entity_poly.entity_id
_entity_poly.type
_entity_poly.pdbx_seq_one_letter_code
_entity_poly.pdbx_strand_id
1 'polypeptide(L)'
;MRKTLLLAVLALFSANLALADAACDAKAADKKLAGAAKQSFLKKCEKDAAAAQASCDAKAGQKKLAGAAKQSFTKKCVKDAMGK
;
A
#
# COMPACT_ATOMS: atom_id res chain seq x y z
N MET A 1 21.09 1.87 24.75
CA MET A 1 21.30 1.63 23.30
C MET A 1 20.24 0.72 22.66
N ARG A 2 19.80 -0.40 23.28
CA ARG A 2 18.67 -1.22 22.76
C ARG A 2 17.30 -0.53 22.82
N LYS A 3 17.08 0.30 23.86
CA LYS A 3 15.82 1.03 24.11
C LYS A 3 15.60 2.19 23.12
N THR A 4 16.68 2.85 22.70
CA THR A 4 16.68 3.92 21.70
C THR A 4 16.47 3.35 20.28
N LEU A 5 16.95 2.13 20.01
CA LEU A 5 16.69 1.43 18.75
C LEU A 5 15.21 1.01 18.59
N LEU A 6 14.53 0.66 19.69
CA LEU A 6 13.11 0.29 19.69
C LEU A 6 12.16 1.48 19.40
N LEU A 7 12.51 2.69 19.84
CA LEU A 7 11.72 3.89 19.58
C LEU A 7 11.84 4.38 18.13
N ALA A 8 13.00 4.19 17.49
CA ALA A 8 13.20 4.57 16.09
C ALA A 8 12.44 3.66 15.10
N VAL A 9 12.22 2.38 15.44
CA VAL A 9 11.45 1.44 14.63
C VAL A 9 9.94 1.73 14.65
N LEU A 10 9.42 2.27 15.76
CA LEU A 10 8.00 2.62 15.88
C LEU A 10 7.61 3.82 15.01
N ALA A 11 8.51 4.80 14.84
CA ALA A 11 8.23 6.00 14.03
C ALA A 11 8.11 5.72 12.52
N LEU A 12 8.70 4.62 12.03
CA LEU A 12 8.61 4.18 10.63
C LEU A 12 7.34 3.37 10.34
N PHE A 13 6.60 2.96 11.37
CA PHE A 13 5.40 2.13 11.23
C PHE A 13 4.18 2.95 10.80
N SER A 14 4.10 4.22 11.23
CA SER A 14 2.99 5.15 10.97
C SER A 14 2.84 5.55 9.50
N ALA A 15 3.88 5.35 8.67
CA ALA A 15 3.86 5.71 7.26
C ALA A 15 3.14 4.69 6.35
N ASN A 16 2.73 3.53 6.88
CA ASN A 16 2.18 2.45 6.04
C ASN A 16 0.66 2.56 5.80
N LEU A 17 -0.09 3.32 6.60
CA LEU A 17 -1.53 3.52 6.36
C LEU A 17 -1.81 4.62 5.33
N ALA A 18 -0.93 5.60 5.16
CA ALA A 18 -1.16 6.77 4.30
C ALA A 18 -0.86 6.52 2.80
N LEU A 19 -0.23 5.40 2.44
CA LEU A 19 0.27 5.20 1.07
C LEU A 19 -0.81 4.74 0.07
N ALA A 20 -1.81 3.99 0.55
CA ALA A 20 -2.94 3.57 -0.30
C ALA A 20 -3.86 4.75 -0.63
N ASP A 21 -4.12 5.60 0.38
CA ASP A 21 -4.96 6.79 0.25
C ASP A 21 -4.33 7.80 -0.72
N ALA A 22 -3.02 8.08 -0.58
CA ALA A 22 -2.31 9.02 -1.46
C ALA A 22 -2.24 8.58 -2.93
N ALA A 23 -2.10 7.28 -3.21
CA ALA A 23 -2.09 6.76 -4.57
C ALA A 23 -3.49 6.82 -5.23
N CYS A 24 -4.53 6.51 -4.46
CA CYS A 24 -5.90 6.58 -4.92
C CYS A 24 -6.38 8.02 -5.14
N ASP A 25 -5.99 8.94 -4.28
CA ASP A 25 -6.30 10.37 -4.40
C ASP A 25 -5.60 10.99 -5.61
N ALA A 26 -4.33 10.66 -5.85
CA ALA A 26 -3.59 11.09 -7.04
C ALA A 26 -4.25 10.60 -8.34
N LYS A 27 -4.71 9.34 -8.38
CA LYS A 27 -5.43 8.78 -9.55
C LYS A 27 -6.82 9.41 -9.72
N ALA A 28 -7.52 9.73 -8.63
CA ALA A 28 -8.80 10.43 -8.68
C ALA A 28 -8.64 11.87 -9.20
N ALA A 29 -7.58 12.56 -8.77
CA ALA A 29 -7.22 13.90 -9.20
C ALA A 29 -6.79 13.96 -10.67
N ASP A 30 -6.00 12.98 -11.14
CA ASP A 30 -5.62 12.81 -12.56
C ASP A 30 -6.86 12.66 -13.46
N LYS A 31 -7.85 11.89 -13.00
CA LYS A 31 -9.15 11.72 -13.66
C LYS A 31 -10.08 12.93 -13.53
N LYS A 32 -9.66 14.01 -12.84
CA LYS A 32 -10.49 15.20 -12.51
C LYS A 32 -11.85 14.84 -11.90
N LEU A 33 -11.92 13.76 -11.12
CA LEU A 33 -13.17 13.33 -10.50
C LEU A 33 -13.53 14.27 -9.34
N ALA A 34 -14.78 14.69 -9.26
CA ALA A 34 -15.29 15.56 -8.20
C ALA A 34 -16.59 15.00 -7.59
N GLY A 35 -16.99 15.54 -6.43
CA GLY A 35 -18.26 15.20 -5.77
C GLY A 35 -18.43 13.70 -5.44
N ALA A 36 -19.57 13.12 -5.82
CA ALA A 36 -19.86 11.71 -5.57
C ALA A 36 -18.98 10.77 -6.41
N ALA A 37 -18.53 11.20 -7.59
CA ALA A 37 -17.71 10.39 -8.48
C ALA A 37 -16.32 10.12 -7.90
N LYS A 38 -15.68 11.12 -7.26
CA LYS A 38 -14.42 10.90 -6.53
C LYS A 38 -14.60 9.93 -5.37
N GLN A 39 -15.69 10.04 -4.60
CA GLN A 39 -15.95 9.17 -3.45
C GLN A 39 -16.14 7.70 -3.86
N SER A 40 -16.90 7.46 -4.93
CA SER A 40 -17.05 6.10 -5.48
C SER A 40 -15.76 5.56 -6.06
N PHE A 41 -14.95 6.40 -6.71
CA PHE A 41 -13.65 6.00 -7.23
C PHE A 41 -12.66 5.68 -6.12
N LEU A 42 -12.56 6.49 -5.07
CA LEU A 42 -11.71 6.23 -3.92
C LEU A 42 -12.09 4.90 -3.27
N LYS A 43 -13.38 4.68 -2.97
CA LYS A 43 -13.85 3.39 -2.44
C LYS A 43 -13.51 2.20 -3.33
N LYS A 44 -13.58 2.37 -4.65
CA LYS A 44 -13.21 1.33 -5.62
C LYS A 44 -11.69 1.11 -5.61
N CYS A 45 -10.91 2.18 -5.57
CA CYS A 45 -9.46 2.15 -5.58
C CYS A 45 -8.90 1.54 -4.30
N GLU A 46 -9.46 1.85 -3.12
CA GLU A 46 -9.09 1.22 -1.86
C GLU A 46 -9.35 -0.30 -1.89
N LYS A 47 -10.49 -0.72 -2.46
CA LYS A 47 -10.78 -2.14 -2.67
C LYS A 47 -9.79 -2.80 -3.63
N ASP A 48 -9.42 -2.11 -4.69
CA ASP A 48 -8.43 -2.61 -5.66
C ASP A 48 -7.04 -2.71 -5.03
N ALA A 49 -6.66 -1.72 -4.21
CA ALA A 49 -5.43 -1.73 -3.43
C ALA A 49 -5.37 -2.90 -2.45
N ALA A 50 -6.48 -3.18 -1.75
CA ALA A 50 -6.59 -4.34 -0.88
C ALA A 50 -6.50 -5.67 -1.64
N ALA A 51 -7.11 -5.75 -2.83
CA ALA A 51 -7.02 -6.93 -3.69
C ALA A 51 -5.60 -7.15 -4.26
N ALA A 52 -4.91 -6.06 -4.64
CA ALA A 52 -3.52 -6.07 -5.05
C ALA A 52 -2.61 -6.53 -3.90
N GLN A 53 -2.83 -6.01 -2.69
CA GLN A 53 -2.10 -6.41 -1.49
C GLN A 53 -2.27 -7.91 -1.22
N ALA A 54 -3.49 -8.43 -1.22
CA ALA A 54 -3.75 -9.86 -1.01
C ALA A 54 -3.08 -10.74 -2.08
N SER A 55 -3.15 -10.32 -3.35
CA SER A 55 -2.52 -11.02 -4.47
C SER A 55 -0.99 -11.04 -4.35
N CYS A 56 -0.41 -9.90 -3.97
CA CYS A 56 1.03 -9.76 -3.76
C CYS A 56 1.51 -10.56 -2.55
N ASP A 57 0.73 -10.61 -1.47
CA ASP A 57 1.03 -11.40 -0.28
C ASP A 57 1.01 -12.90 -0.58
N ALA A 58 0.02 -13.36 -1.35
CA ALA A 58 -0.05 -14.74 -1.83
C ALA A 58 1.15 -15.11 -2.72
N LYS A 59 1.58 -14.21 -3.61
CA LYS A 59 2.79 -14.41 -4.44
C LYS A 59 4.05 -14.45 -3.58
N ALA A 60 4.14 -13.61 -2.55
CA ALA A 60 5.26 -13.61 -1.62
C ALA A 60 5.31 -14.93 -0.82
N GLY A 61 4.16 -15.43 -0.37
CA GLY A 61 4.01 -16.71 0.31
C GLY A 61 4.38 -17.91 -0.57
N GLN A 62 3.98 -17.90 -1.84
CA GLN A 62 4.38 -18.93 -2.82
C GLN A 62 5.90 -18.95 -3.06
N LYS A 63 6.54 -17.79 -3.05
CA LYS A 63 8.00 -17.65 -3.10
C LYS A 63 8.69 -17.96 -1.76
N LYS A 64 7.94 -18.36 -0.72
CA LYS A 64 8.42 -18.59 0.65
C LYS A 64 9.20 -17.40 1.21
N LEU A 65 8.87 -16.18 0.76
CA LEU A 65 9.47 -14.96 1.29
C LEU A 65 8.91 -14.71 2.68
N ALA A 66 9.79 -14.43 3.64
CA ALA A 66 9.44 -14.10 5.02
C ALA A 66 10.13 -12.81 5.46
N GLY A 67 9.65 -12.21 6.56
CA GLY A 67 10.23 -11.03 7.17
C GLY A 67 10.40 -9.85 6.19
N ALA A 68 11.58 -9.22 6.21
CA ALA A 68 11.88 -8.05 5.39
C ALA A 68 11.79 -8.32 3.87
N ALA A 69 12.10 -9.54 3.42
CA ALA A 69 12.03 -9.91 2.01
C ALA A 69 10.59 -9.98 1.51
N LYS A 70 9.68 -10.56 2.31
CA LYS A 70 8.22 -10.55 2.04
C LYS A 70 7.72 -9.12 1.94
N GLN A 71 8.08 -8.28 2.90
CA GLN A 71 7.64 -6.89 2.94
C GLN A 71 8.14 -6.10 1.74
N SER A 72 9.42 -6.22 1.37
CA SER A 72 9.98 -5.51 0.22
C SER A 72 9.36 -5.97 -1.10
N PHE A 73 9.11 -7.28 -1.24
CA PHE A 73 8.44 -7.83 -2.41
C PHE A 73 6.99 -7.36 -2.51
N THR A 74 6.20 -7.51 -1.45
CA THR A 74 4.79 -7.10 -1.44
C THR A 74 4.68 -5.60 -1.71
N LYS A 75 5.53 -4.77 -1.09
CA LYS A 75 5.54 -3.32 -1.30
C LYS A 75 5.86 -2.94 -2.75
N LYS A 76 6.82 -3.61 -3.38
CA LYS A 76 7.13 -3.38 -4.80
C LYS A 76 6.03 -3.89 -5.71
N CYS A 77 5.48 -5.07 -5.42
CA CYS A 77 4.39 -5.68 -6.17
C CYS A 77 3.11 -4.82 -6.16
N VAL A 78 2.71 -4.29 -5.00
CA VAL A 78 1.54 -3.41 -4.91
C VAL A 78 1.78 -2.09 -5.63
N LYS A 79 2.97 -1.50 -5.48
CA LYS A 79 3.34 -0.29 -6.23
C LYS A 79 3.26 -0.52 -7.74
N ASP A 80 3.71 -1.67 -8.24
CA ASP A 80 3.63 -2.02 -9.66
C ASP A 80 2.18 -2.21 -10.11
N ALA A 81 1.37 -2.91 -9.30
CA ALA A 81 -0.04 -3.15 -9.58
C ALA A 81 -0.89 -1.87 -9.60
N MET A 82 -0.60 -0.91 -8.71
CA MET A 82 -1.29 0.38 -8.59
C MET A 82 -0.73 1.46 -9.53
N GLY A 83 0.52 1.30 -9.99
CA GLY A 83 1.24 2.27 -10.81
C GLY A 83 0.86 2.25 -12.29
N LYS A 84 0.21 1.17 -12.75
CA LYS A 84 -0.32 1.06 -14.11
C LYS A 84 -1.61 1.89 -14.29
#